data_AF-A0A0X8D1Y4-F1
#
_entry.id   AF-A0A0X8D1Y4-F1
#
_cell.length_a   1.000
_cell.length_b   1.000
_cell.length_c   1.000
_cell.angle_alpha   90.00
_cell.angle_beta   90.00
_cell.angle_gamma   90.00
#
_symmetry.space_group_name_H-M   'P 1'
#
loop_
_entity.id
_entity.type
_entity.pdbx_description
1 polymer ?
#
loop_
_entity_poly.entity_id
_entity_poly.type
_entity_poly.pdbx_seq_one_letter_code
_entity_poly.pdbx_strand_id
1 'polypeptide(L)'
;MNKKYINVIKKAGVITVRIERTGHIQPIHPYRQQEMRQEEAKKKGKERDQLEISTEALELQKNQETEAERTERIAELKKQVQAGTYHVDAKLIAEALLKKGM
;
A
#
# COMPACT_ATOMS: atom_id res chain seq x y z
N MET A 1 23.00 -21.47 -29.56
CA MET A 1 22.21 -22.72 -29.65
C MET A 1 21.98 -22.98 -31.14
N ASN A 2 22.84 -23.66 -31.90
CA ASN A 2 23.27 -25.07 -31.82
C ASN A 2 22.04 -26.00 -31.77
N LYS A 3 21.72 -26.87 -32.74
CA LYS A 3 22.57 -27.68 -33.63
C LYS A 3 21.81 -28.12 -34.91
N LYS A 4 22.56 -28.23 -36.02
CA LYS A 4 22.38 -29.12 -37.21
C LYS A 4 20.97 -29.67 -37.50
N TYR A 5 20.32 -29.19 -38.57
CA TYR A 5 19.11 -29.79 -39.17
C TYR A 5 19.27 -30.18 -40.65
N ILE A 6 20.51 -30.34 -41.10
CA ILE A 6 20.81 -30.70 -42.49
C ILE A 6 21.32 -32.13 -42.51
N ASN A 7 20.50 -33.05 -43.04
CA ASN A 7 20.94 -34.41 -43.35
C ASN A 7 21.30 -34.49 -44.83
N VAL A 8 22.58 -34.75 -45.11
CA VAL A 8 23.09 -34.90 -46.47
C VAL A 8 23.13 -36.38 -46.80
N ILE A 9 22.35 -36.79 -47.80
CA ILE A 9 22.30 -38.18 -48.25
C ILE A 9 23.11 -38.28 -49.55
N LYS A 10 24.12 -39.15 -49.58
CA LYS A 10 24.92 -39.42 -50.78
C LYS A 10 24.50 -40.76 -51.38
N LYS A 11 24.06 -40.77 -52.64
CA LYS A 11 23.80 -42.02 -53.37
C LYS A 11 24.18 -41.82 -54.84
N ALA A 12 24.99 -42.76 -55.36
CA ALA A 12 25.43 -42.80 -56.76
C ALA A 12 25.91 -41.43 -57.32
N GLY A 13 26.88 -40.80 -56.64
CA GLY A 13 27.58 -39.62 -57.14
C GLY A 13 26.83 -38.28 -57.05
N VAL A 14 25.57 -38.24 -56.62
CA VAL A 14 24.79 -37.00 -56.47
C VAL A 14 24.49 -36.73 -55.00
N ILE A 15 24.64 -35.47 -54.59
CA ILE A 15 24.37 -35.00 -53.22
C ILE A 15 23.02 -34.30 -53.20
N THR A 16 22.06 -34.83 -52.44
CA THR A 16 20.78 -34.18 -52.19
C THR A 16 20.67 -33.73 -50.74
N VAL A 17 20.22 -32.49 -50.54
CA VAL A 17 20.08 -31.85 -49.23
C VAL A 17 18.61 -31.79 -48.85
N ARG A 18 18.23 -32.35 -47.69
CA ARG A 18 16.87 -32.29 -47.15
C ARG A 18 16.85 -31.44 -45.87
N ILE A 19 16.04 -30.39 -45.86
CA ILE A 19 15.91 -29.44 -44.74
C ILE A 19 14.54 -29.64 -44.10
N GLU A 20 14.52 -30.06 -42.84
CA GLU A 20 13.29 -30.19 -42.06
C GLU A 20 12.96 -28.83 -41.42
N ARG A 21 11.74 -28.32 -41.63
CA ARG A 21 11.26 -27.08 -40.98
C ARG A 21 10.53 -27.47 -39.70
N THR A 22 11.04 -27.06 -38.54
CA THR A 22 10.35 -27.24 -37.26
C THR A 22 9.15 -26.29 -37.18
N GLY A 23 8.01 -26.74 -37.68
CA GLY A 23 6.74 -26.04 -37.56
C GLY A 23 6.06 -26.36 -36.23
N HIS A 24 6.33 -25.57 -35.19
CA HIS A 24 5.39 -25.39 -34.07
C HIS A 24 5.31 -23.90 -33.75
N ILE A 25 4.69 -23.16 -34.66
CA ILE A 25 4.25 -21.79 -34.38
C ILE A 25 2.91 -21.98 -33.66
N GLN A 26 2.89 -21.87 -32.33
CA GLN A 26 1.63 -21.91 -31.60
C GLN A 26 0.76 -20.73 -32.09
N PRO A 27 -0.53 -20.93 -32.38
CA PRO A 27 -1.41 -19.83 -32.73
C PRO A 27 -1.48 -18.86 -31.55
N ILE A 28 -0.93 -17.66 -31.73
CA ILE A 28 -1.09 -16.57 -30.79
C ILE A 28 -2.58 -16.18 -30.88
N HIS A 29 -3.35 -16.48 -29.84
CA HIS A 29 -4.75 -16.07 -29.72
C HIS A 29 -4.82 -14.74 -28.93
N PRO A 30 -4.73 -13.57 -29.58
CA PRO A 30 -4.69 -12.27 -28.90
C PRO A 30 -5.97 -12.00 -28.10
N TYR A 31 -7.11 -12.51 -28.57
CA TYR A 31 -8.41 -12.31 -27.94
C TYR A 31 -8.50 -13.00 -26.57
N ARG A 32 -8.04 -14.25 -26.48
CA ARG A 32 -8.05 -15.03 -25.23
C ARG A 32 -7.17 -14.40 -24.15
N GLN A 33 -6.06 -13.78 -24.55
CA GLN A 33 -5.20 -13.04 -23.63
C GLN A 33 -5.86 -11.75 -23.13
N GLN A 34 -6.67 -11.10 -23.96
CA GLN A 34 -7.41 -9.90 -23.57
C GLN A 34 -8.54 -10.22 -22.57
N GLU A 35 -9.23 -11.36 -22.76
CA GLU A 35 -10.25 -11.86 -21.82
C GLU A 35 -9.64 -12.15 -20.44
N MET A 36 -8.51 -12.88 -20.38
CA MET A 36 -7.82 -13.14 -19.12
C MET A 36 -7.38 -11.85 -18.42
N ARG A 37 -6.82 -10.88 -19.15
CA ARG A 37 -6.40 -9.58 -18.59
C ARG A 37 -7.59 -8.75 -18.09
N GLN A 38 -8.76 -8.84 -18.74
CA GLN A 38 -9.98 -8.19 -18.24
C GLN A 38 -10.52 -8.88 -16.98
N GLU A 39 -10.43 -10.20 -16.88
CA GLU A 39 -10.81 -10.93 -15.66
C GLU A 39 -9.89 -10.59 -14.49
N GLU A 40 -8.58 -10.44 -14.73
CA GLU A 40 -7.62 -9.97 -13.72
C GLU A 40 -7.88 -8.53 -13.27
N ALA A 41 -8.22 -7.64 -14.21
CA ALA A 41 -8.57 -6.26 -13.90
C ALA A 41 -9.88 -6.14 -13.11
N LYS A 42 -10.86 -7.01 -13.36
CA LYS A 42 -12.12 -7.07 -12.58
C LYS A 42 -11.91 -7.60 -11.15
N LYS A 43 -10.90 -8.44 -10.92
CA LYS A 43 -10.55 -8.94 -9.57
C LYS A 43 -9.82 -7.89 -8.72
N LYS A 44 -9.12 -6.94 -9.35
CA LYS A 44 -8.62 -5.73 -8.69
C LYS A 44 -9.76 -4.72 -8.53
N GLY A 45 -10.71 -5.03 -7.65
CA GLY A 45 -11.73 -4.07 -7.23
C GLY A 45 -11.08 -2.77 -6.74
N LYS A 46 -11.83 -1.65 -6.85
CA LYS A 46 -11.43 -0.30 -6.42
C LYS A 46 -10.56 -0.37 -5.16
N GLU A 47 -9.31 0.10 -5.29
CA GLU A 47 -8.46 0.34 -4.13
C GLU A 47 -9.25 1.20 -3.14
N ARG A 48 -9.40 0.68 -1.92
CA ARG A 48 -10.08 1.38 -0.85
C ARG A 48 -9.09 2.35 -0.24
N ASP A 49 -9.52 3.56 0.09
CA ASP A 49 -8.72 4.47 0.88
C ASP A 49 -8.39 3.80 2.22
N GLN A 50 -7.11 3.52 2.46
CA GLN A 50 -6.60 3.02 3.73
C GLN A 50 -5.79 4.13 4.40
N LEU A 51 -6.11 4.40 5.67
CA LEU A 51 -5.34 5.28 6.53
C LEU A 51 -4.51 4.41 7.46
N GLU A 52 -3.19 4.39 7.29
CA GLU A 52 -2.26 3.74 8.21
C GLU A 52 -1.70 4.78 9.18
N ILE A 53 -1.86 4.54 10.48
CA ILE A 53 -1.26 5.38 11.52
C ILE A 53 0.18 4.91 11.73
N SER A 54 1.15 5.78 11.43
CA SER A 54 2.57 5.48 11.63
C SER A 54 2.86 5.18 13.11
N THR A 55 3.70 4.17 13.35
CA THR A 55 4.20 3.82 14.68
C THR A 55 4.91 5.00 15.34
N GLU A 56 5.65 5.79 14.56
CA GLU A 56 6.33 6.99 15.02
C GLU A 56 5.33 8.05 15.53
N ALA A 57 4.21 8.24 14.82
CA ALA A 57 3.18 9.18 15.24
C ALA A 57 2.48 8.75 16.54
N LEU A 58 2.30 7.44 16.75
CA LEU A 58 1.74 6.89 17.98
C LEU A 58 2.69 7.11 19.18
N GLU A 59 3.99 6.92 18.97
CA GLU A 59 4.99 7.14 20.01
C GLU A 59 5.12 8.64 20.35
N LEU A 60 5.03 9.54 19.37
CA LEU A 60 4.96 10.98 19.61
C LEU A 60 3.71 11.40 20.38
N GLN A 61 2.56 10.76 20.13
CA GLN A 61 1.32 11.02 20.87
C GLN A 61 1.46 10.67 22.36
N LYS A 62 2.13 9.56 22.69
CA LYS A 62 2.34 9.14 24.09
C LYS A 62 3.23 10.08 24.90
N ASN A 63 4.04 10.91 24.23
CA ASN A 63 4.95 11.85 24.89
C ASN A 63 4.29 13.19 25.27
N GLN A 64 3.01 13.40 24.94
CA GLN A 64 2.26 14.60 25.32
C GLN A 64 1.62 14.44 26.71
N GLU A 65 2.30 14.94 27.75
CA GLU A 65 1.86 14.96 29.15
C GLU A 65 1.63 13.55 29.72
N THR A 66 2.34 13.19 30.79
CA THR A 66 2.15 11.86 31.39
C THR A 66 0.72 11.77 31.93
N GLU A 67 0.02 10.68 31.60
CA GLU A 67 -1.34 10.44 32.06
C GLU A 67 -1.48 10.61 33.59
N ALA A 68 -0.41 10.32 34.35
CA ALA A 68 -0.32 10.57 35.78
C ALA A 68 -0.51 12.05 36.15
N GLU A 69 0.28 12.97 35.58
CA GLU A 69 0.20 14.40 35.87
C GLU A 69 -1.18 14.96 35.50
N ARG A 70 -1.75 14.47 34.40
CA ARG A 70 -3.11 14.81 33.97
C ARG A 70 -4.16 14.34 34.97
N THR A 71 -4.04 13.11 35.48
CA THR A 71 -4.98 12.58 36.48
C THR A 71 -4.95 13.36 37.79
N GLU A 72 -3.77 13.76 38.25
CA GLU A 72 -3.61 14.58 39.45
C GLU A 72 -4.23 15.96 39.28
N ARG A 73 -3.96 16.61 38.14
CA ARG A 73 -4.55 17.92 37.81
C ARG A 73 -6.06 17.87 37.74
N ILE A 74 -6.64 16.82 37.14
CA ILE A 74 -8.09 16.62 37.09
C ILE A 74 -8.67 16.43 38.50
N ALA A 75 -8.00 15.67 39.37
CA ALA A 75 -8.45 15.46 40.73
C ALA A 75 -8.46 16.76 41.55
N GLU A 76 -7.44 17.61 41.38
CA GLU A 76 -7.38 18.93 42.01
C GLU A 76 -8.52 19.84 41.53
N LEU A 77 -8.71 19.94 40.21
CA LEU A 77 -9.79 20.73 39.63
C LEU A 77 -11.17 20.27 40.13
N LYS A 78 -11.40 18.95 40.22
CA LYS A 78 -12.64 18.40 40.78
C LYS A 78 -12.88 18.85 42.22
N LYS A 79 -11.84 18.88 43.06
CA LYS A 79 -11.94 19.36 44.44
C LYS A 79 -12.32 20.84 44.48
N GLN A 80 -11.68 21.68 43.68
CA GLN A 80 -11.99 23.13 43.61
C GLN A 80 -13.42 23.38 43.14
N VAL A 81 -13.90 22.61 42.17
CA VAL A 81 -15.29 22.71 41.68
C VAL A 81 -16.28 22.29 42.77
N GLN A 82 -16.02 21.17 43.46
CA GLN A 82 -16.87 20.73 44.57
C GLN A 82 -16.90 21.72 45.74
N ALA A 83 -15.76 22.36 46.03
CA ALA A 83 -15.65 23.40 47.05
C ALA A 83 -16.28 24.74 46.63
N GLY A 84 -16.69 24.89 45.35
CA GLY A 84 -17.22 26.15 44.81
C GLY A 84 -16.18 27.26 44.67
N THR A 85 -14.88 26.95 44.80
CA THR A 85 -13.78 27.92 44.71
C THR A 85 -13.15 27.98 43.33
N TYR A 86 -13.62 27.15 42.40
CA TYR A 86 -13.16 27.18 41.01
C TYR A 86 -13.66 28.45 40.30
N HIS A 87 -12.73 29.32 39.92
CA HIS A 87 -13.01 30.55 39.20
C HIS A 87 -12.58 30.43 37.74
N VAL A 88 -13.49 30.78 36.82
CA VAL A 88 -13.24 30.74 35.38
C VAL A 88 -12.75 32.12 34.94
N ASP A 89 -11.46 32.24 34.63
CA ASP A 89 -10.88 33.49 34.13
C ASP A 89 -11.12 33.64 32.62
N ALA A 90 -11.84 34.69 32.23
CA ALA A 90 -12.16 35.00 30.84
C ALA A 90 -10.92 35.30 29.99
N LYS A 91 -9.87 35.87 30.59
CA LYS A 91 -8.61 36.16 29.88
C LYS A 91 -7.89 34.87 29.50
N LEU A 92 -7.82 33.92 30.43
CA LEU A 92 -7.23 32.60 30.17
C LEU A 92 -8.00 31.84 29.09
N ILE A 93 -9.34 31.97 29.05
CA ILE A 93 -10.15 31.41 27.97
C ILE A 93 -9.75 32.02 26.63
N ALA A 94 -9.73 33.34 26.52
CA ALA A 94 -9.38 34.03 25.28
C ALA A 94 -7.97 33.64 24.78
N GLU A 95 -6.99 33.58 25.68
CA GLU A 95 -5.64 33.13 25.37
C GLU A 95 -5.60 31.67 24.88
N ALA A 96 -6.39 30.78 25.49
CA ALA A 96 -6.48 29.38 25.07
C ALA A 96 -7.14 29.22 23.69
N LEU A 97 -8.18 30.02 23.39
CA LEU A 97 -8.83 30.04 22.08
C LEU A 97 -7.85 30.50 20.99
N LEU A 98 -7.14 31.61 21.24
CA LEU A 98 -6.11 32.14 20.33
C LEU A 98 -4.98 31.14 20.08
N LYS A 99 -4.47 30.50 21.14
CA LYS A 99 -3.41 29.48 21.01
C LYS A 99 -3.86 28.27 20.19
N LYS A 100 -5.14 27.92 20.26
CA LYS A 100 -5.73 26.81 19.51
C LYS A 100 -6.15 27.20 18.09
N GLY A 101 -6.05 28.48 17.73
CA GLY A 101 -6.39 29.00 16.40
C GLY A 101 -7.89 29.02 16.12
N MET A 102 -8.71 29.16 17.17
CA MET A 102 -10.16 29.35 17.06
C MET A 102 -10.55 30.82 16.96
#